data_AF-A0A543E9Y4-F1
#
_entry.id   AF-A0A543E9Y4-F1
#
_cell.length_a   1.000
_cell.length_b   1.000
_cell.length_c   1.000
_cell.angle_alpha   90.00
_cell.angle_beta   90.00
_cell.angle_gamma   90.00
#
_symmetry.space_group_name_H-M   'P 1'
#
loop_
_entity.id
_entity.type
_entity.pdbx_description
1 polymer ?
#
loop_
_entity_poly.entity_id
_entity_poly.type
_entity_poly.pdbx_seq_one_letter_code
_entity_poly.pdbx_strand_id
1 'polypeptide(L)'
;MDDKNKNNLISCYLKDFFKEKSISQKEIQESLNVSQQYVSSILNGKKSIGKKLAEKLFELYGVDKTILLTGEVPNIAKKELLGKNLDVPVEFVKLLQEQQIAFNAIQTIQDRKIEILTKNIESLKKELSELKSLINN
;
A
#
# COMPACT_ATOMS: atom_id res chain seq x y z
N MET A 1 -23.98 -8.12 9.07
CA MET A 1 -23.66 -7.07 8.09
C MET A 1 -24.45 -7.40 6.84
N ASP A 2 -25.37 -6.53 6.41
CA ASP A 2 -26.26 -6.87 5.29
C ASP A 2 -25.49 -6.97 3.96
N ASP A 3 -25.83 -7.94 3.12
CA ASP A 3 -25.15 -8.19 1.83
C ASP A 3 -25.10 -6.95 0.92
N LYS A 4 -26.11 -6.08 1.03
CA LYS A 4 -26.18 -4.80 0.31
C LYS A 4 -25.08 -3.82 0.76
N ASN A 5 -24.80 -3.75 2.06
CA ASN A 5 -23.76 -2.87 2.59
C ASN A 5 -22.36 -3.35 2.18
N LYS A 6 -22.16 -4.67 2.20
CA LYS A 6 -20.94 -5.32 1.71
C LYS A 6 -20.66 -5.02 0.23
N ASN A 7 -21.65 -5.19 -0.64
CA ASN A 7 -21.47 -4.94 -2.07
C ASN A 7 -21.17 -3.47 -2.37
N ASN A 8 -21.71 -2.54 -1.59
CA ASN A 8 -21.41 -1.12 -1.72
C ASN A 8 -19.95 -0.80 -1.35
N LEU A 9 -19.43 -1.38 -0.27
CA LEU A 9 -18.02 -1.19 0.13
C LEU A 9 -17.06 -1.71 -0.94
N ILE A 10 -17.32 -2.91 -1.47
CA ILE A 10 -16.54 -3.50 -2.56
C ILE A 10 -16.60 -2.63 -3.82
N SER A 11 -17.78 -2.08 -4.13
CA SER A 11 -18.00 -1.18 -5.26
C SER A 11 -17.21 0.12 -5.13
N CYS A 12 -17.18 0.74 -3.95
CA CYS A 12 -16.36 1.92 -3.67
C CYS A 12 -14.87 1.60 -3.85
N TYR A 13 -14.38 0.53 -3.22
CA TYR A 13 -12.99 0.10 -3.34
C TYR A 13 -12.54 -0.08 -4.80
N LEU A 14 -13.33 -0.79 -5.61
CA LEU A 14 -12.99 -1.00 -7.03
C LEU A 14 -13.00 0.29 -7.84
N LYS A 15 -13.97 1.18 -7.60
CA LYS A 15 -14.04 2.47 -8.29
C LYS A 15 -12.81 3.32 -8.02
N ASP A 16 -12.41 3.40 -6.75
CA ASP A 16 -11.25 4.20 -6.35
C ASP A 16 -9.96 3.60 -6.93
N PHE A 17 -9.79 2.28 -6.84
CA PHE A 17 -8.65 1.57 -7.42
C PHE A 17 -8.51 1.81 -8.94
N PHE A 18 -9.58 1.62 -9.71
CA PHE A 18 -9.52 1.80 -11.15
C PHE A 18 -9.36 3.27 -11.56
N LYS A 19 -9.94 4.20 -10.79
CA LYS A 19 -9.75 5.63 -11.01
C LYS A 19 -8.30 6.05 -10.80
N GLU A 20 -7.65 5.57 -9.75
CA GLU A 20 -6.24 5.85 -9.47
C GLU A 20 -5.32 5.34 -10.59
N LYS A 21 -5.64 4.16 -11.15
CA LYS A 21 -4.89 3.56 -12.25
C LYS A 21 -5.27 4.08 -13.64
N SER A 22 -6.18 5.06 -13.72
CA SER A 22 -6.74 5.57 -14.99
C SER A 22 -7.35 4.48 -15.89
N ILE A 23 -7.89 3.41 -15.30
CA ILE A 23 -8.49 2.29 -16.02
C ILE A 23 -9.97 2.56 -16.27
N SER A 24 -10.36 2.54 -17.53
CA SER A 24 -11.75 2.74 -17.99
C SER A 24 -12.59 1.46 -17.87
N GLN A 25 -13.91 1.62 -17.80
CA GLN A 25 -14.82 0.46 -17.80
C GLN A 25 -14.73 -0.36 -19.10
N LYS A 26 -14.39 0.28 -20.22
CA LYS A 26 -14.20 -0.37 -21.52
C LYS A 26 -12.98 -1.30 -21.48
N GLU A 27 -11.87 -0.86 -20.89
CA GLU A 27 -10.68 -1.71 -20.71
C GLU A 27 -10.98 -2.90 -19.78
N ILE A 28 -11.77 -2.70 -18.73
CA ILE A 28 -12.22 -3.77 -17.84
C ILE A 28 -13.09 -4.78 -18.59
N GLN A 29 -14.00 -4.30 -19.44
CA GLN A 29 -14.85 -5.11 -20.29
C GLN A 29 -14.02 -6.02 -21.20
N GLU A 30 -13.06 -5.43 -21.91
CA GLU A 30 -12.18 -6.12 -22.87
C GLU A 30 -11.29 -7.14 -22.15
N SER A 31 -10.67 -6.76 -21.03
CA SER A 31 -9.76 -7.63 -20.28
C SER A 31 -10.47 -8.81 -19.61
N LEU A 32 -11.66 -8.56 -19.06
CA LEU A 32 -12.46 -9.62 -18.44
C LEU A 32 -13.22 -10.47 -19.45
N ASN A 33 -13.35 -10.00 -20.70
CA ASN A 33 -14.20 -10.58 -21.74
C ASN A 33 -15.66 -10.75 -21.26
N VAL A 34 -16.25 -9.65 -20.78
CA VAL A 34 -17.63 -9.59 -20.25
C VAL A 34 -18.39 -8.45 -20.90
N SER A 35 -19.68 -8.27 -20.60
CA SER A 35 -20.45 -7.13 -21.10
C SER A 35 -20.21 -5.86 -20.27
N GLN A 36 -20.39 -4.70 -20.89
CA GLN A 36 -20.36 -3.40 -20.20
C GLN A 36 -21.36 -3.34 -19.03
N GLN A 37 -22.54 -3.91 -19.22
CA GLN A 37 -23.59 -3.97 -18.20
C GLN A 37 -23.14 -4.79 -16.98
N TYR A 38 -22.37 -5.86 -17.19
CA TYR A 38 -21.81 -6.67 -16.12
C TYR A 38 -20.78 -5.88 -15.31
N VAL A 39 -19.84 -5.20 -15.97
CA VAL A 39 -18.86 -4.31 -15.33
C VAL A 39 -19.56 -3.22 -14.52
N SER A 40 -20.53 -2.52 -15.13
CA SER A 40 -21.32 -1.48 -14.46
C SER A 40 -22.09 -2.01 -13.25
N SER A 41 -22.62 -3.25 -13.32
CA SER A 41 -23.35 -3.84 -12.20
C SER A 41 -22.45 -4.12 -10.99
N ILE A 42 -21.21 -4.57 -11.22
CA ILE A 42 -20.23 -4.80 -10.15
C ILE A 42 -19.75 -3.47 -9.57
N LEU A 43 -19.35 -2.53 -10.43
CA LEU A 43 -18.84 -1.22 -10.00
C LEU A 43 -19.91 -0.37 -9.32
N ASN A 44 -21.19 -0.71 -9.42
CA ASN A 44 -22.28 -0.04 -8.72
C ASN A 44 -22.90 -0.88 -7.60
N GLY A 45 -22.25 -1.97 -7.18
CA GLY A 45 -22.69 -2.81 -6.04
C GLY A 45 -24.00 -3.57 -6.29
N LYS A 46 -24.50 -3.61 -7.53
CA LYS A 46 -25.71 -4.35 -7.92
C LYS A 46 -25.46 -5.85 -8.05
N LYS A 47 -24.21 -6.25 -8.24
CA LYS A 47 -23.79 -7.64 -8.38
C LYS A 47 -22.63 -7.95 -7.43
N SER A 48 -22.75 -9.05 -6.70
CA SER A 48 -21.69 -9.54 -5.81
C SER A 48 -20.53 -10.13 -6.60
N ILE A 49 -19.35 -10.07 -6.01
CA ILE A 49 -18.13 -10.66 -6.58
C ILE A 49 -17.90 -12.02 -5.94
N GLY A 50 -17.91 -13.05 -6.77
CA GLY A 50 -17.56 -14.41 -6.36
C GLY A 50 -16.06 -14.68 -6.47
N LYS A 51 -15.62 -15.79 -5.87
CA LYS A 51 -14.22 -16.25 -5.84
C LYS A 51 -13.49 -16.17 -7.18
N LYS A 52 -14.07 -16.75 -8.23
CA LYS A 52 -13.46 -16.77 -9.58
C LYS A 52 -13.21 -15.38 -10.15
N LEU A 53 -14.13 -14.44 -9.94
CA LEU A 53 -13.97 -13.08 -10.42
C LEU A 53 -12.94 -12.31 -9.58
N ALA A 54 -12.92 -12.52 -8.27
CA ALA A 54 -11.90 -11.93 -7.39
C ALA A 54 -10.49 -12.38 -7.78
N GLU A 55 -10.32 -13.68 -8.07
CA GLU A 55 -9.05 -14.24 -8.57
C GLU A 55 -8.63 -13.57 -9.88
N LYS A 56 -9.55 -13.50 -10.85
CA LYS A 56 -9.25 -12.89 -12.15
C LYS A 56 -8.90 -11.41 -12.05
N LEU A 57 -9.58 -10.66 -11.19
CA LEU A 57 -9.27 -9.25 -10.97
C LEU A 57 -7.92 -9.07 -10.28
N PHE A 58 -7.56 -9.94 -9.33
CA PHE A 58 -6.24 -9.94 -8.71
C PHE A 58 -5.14 -10.23 -9.73
N GLU A 59 -5.34 -11.23 -10.60
CA GLU A 59 -4.36 -11.58 -11.64
C GLU A 59 -4.16 -10.47 -12.67
N LEU A 60 -5.23 -9.80 -13.11
CA LEU A 60 -5.17 -8.76 -14.14
C LEU A 60 -4.71 -7.40 -13.60
N TYR A 61 -5.13 -7.05 -12.39
CA TYR A 61 -5.00 -5.68 -11.88
C TYR A 61 -4.32 -5.58 -10.51
N GLY A 62 -4.15 -6.69 -9.79
CA GLY A 62 -3.56 -6.69 -8.44
C GLY A 62 -4.50 -6.23 -7.33
N VAL A 63 -5.82 -6.27 -7.53
CA VAL A 63 -6.79 -5.92 -6.48
C VAL A 63 -6.85 -6.97 -5.37
N ASP A 64 -7.07 -6.54 -4.13
CA ASP A 64 -7.05 -7.44 -2.97
C ASP A 64 -8.28 -8.37 -2.95
N LYS A 65 -8.06 -9.65 -3.23
CA LYS A 65 -9.09 -10.70 -3.19
C LYS A 65 -9.81 -10.79 -1.83
N THR A 66 -9.13 -10.50 -0.73
CA THR A 66 -9.70 -10.54 0.62
C THR A 66 -10.76 -9.47 0.76
N ILE A 67 -10.48 -8.24 0.31
CA ILE A 67 -11.44 -7.13 0.29
C ILE A 67 -12.64 -7.48 -0.59
N LEU A 68 -12.41 -8.04 -1.78
CA LEU A 68 -13.49 -8.41 -2.71
C LEU A 68 -14.41 -9.51 -2.17
N LEU A 69 -13.89 -10.41 -1.34
CA LEU A 69 -14.64 -11.54 -0.81
C LEU A 69 -15.29 -11.25 0.54
N THR A 70 -14.68 -10.41 1.36
CA THR A 70 -15.13 -10.11 2.73
C THR A 70 -15.87 -8.77 2.81
N GLY A 71 -15.53 -7.80 1.96
CA GLY A 71 -15.93 -6.40 2.11
C GLY A 71 -15.21 -5.68 3.25
N GLU A 72 -14.25 -6.33 3.89
CA GLU A 72 -13.47 -5.77 4.99
C GLU A 72 -12.25 -5.06 4.43
N VAL A 73 -12.24 -3.74 4.53
CA VAL A 73 -11.06 -2.94 4.24
C VAL A 73 -10.15 -2.94 5.49
N PRO A 74 -8.86 -3.27 5.37
CA PRO A 74 -7.91 -3.15 6.48
C PRO A 74 -8.00 -1.75 7.10
N ASN A 75 -8.02 -1.65 8.44
CA ASN A 75 -8.19 -0.37 9.15
C ASN A 75 -7.19 0.72 8.73
N ILE A 76 -6.05 0.32 8.16
CA ILE A 76 -5.02 1.20 7.59
C ILE A 76 -5.52 1.95 6.34
N ALA A 77 -6.33 1.32 5.48
CA ALA A 77 -6.85 1.89 4.24
C ALA A 77 -8.20 2.61 4.39
N LYS A 78 -8.92 2.42 5.52
CA LYS A 78 -10.15 3.18 5.82
C LYS A 78 -9.93 4.69 5.87
N LYS A 79 -8.73 5.15 6.24
CA LYS A 79 -8.38 6.57 6.37
C LYS A 79 -8.24 7.27 5.01
N GLU A 80 -7.86 6.54 3.96
CA GLU A 80 -7.64 7.09 2.62
C GLU A 80 -8.91 7.05 1.75
N LEU A 81 -9.77 6.04 1.93
CA LEU A 81 -11.03 5.91 1.16
C LEU A 81 -12.16 6.82 1.67
N LEU A 82 -12.11 7.30 2.92
CA LEU A 82 -13.10 8.20 3.53
C LEU A 82 -12.66 9.67 3.48
N GLY A 83 -12.03 10.07 2.38
CA GLY A 83 -11.61 11.44 2.14
C GLY A 83 -12.76 12.40 1.85
N LYS A 84 -13.56 12.77 2.87
CA LYS A 84 -14.22 14.09 2.98
C LYS A 84 -14.36 14.49 4.45
N ASN A 85 -13.50 15.42 4.89
CA ASN A 85 -13.52 16.13 6.18
C ASN A 85 -13.84 15.27 7.40
N LEU A 86 -12.86 14.48 7.85
CA LEU A 86 -12.85 14.01 9.23
C LEU A 86 -12.49 15.20 10.11
N ASP A 87 -13.39 15.56 11.02
CA ASP A 87 -13.12 16.46 12.13
C ASP A 87 -12.15 15.74 13.08
N VAL A 88 -10.84 15.84 12.77
CA VAL A 88 -9.79 15.14 13.52
C VAL A 88 -9.51 15.95 14.79
N PRO A 89 -9.68 15.36 15.99
CA PRO A 89 -9.36 16.05 17.24
C PRO A 89 -7.93 16.58 17.24
N VAL A 90 -7.74 17.83 17.68
CA VAL A 90 -6.45 18.54 17.68
C VAL A 90 -5.38 17.75 18.45
N GLU A 91 -5.78 17.05 19.51
CA GLU A 91 -4.92 16.17 20.31
C GLU A 91 -4.32 15.04 19.46
N PHE A 92 -5.08 14.49 18.51
CA PHE A 92 -4.60 13.44 17.63
C PHE A 92 -3.60 13.98 16.60
N VAL A 93 -3.81 15.20 16.11
CA VAL A 93 -2.85 15.87 15.21
C VAL A 93 -1.52 16.13 15.92
N LYS A 94 -1.57 16.61 17.18
CA LYS A 94 -0.37 16.82 18.00
C LYS A 94 0.39 15.51 18.25
N LEU A 95 -0.33 14.46 18.63
CA LEU A 95 0.27 13.14 18.84
C LEU A 95 0.99 12.62 17.59
N LEU A 96 0.40 12.80 16.40
CA LEU A 96 1.05 12.40 15.15
C LEU A 96 2.29 13.23 14.84
N GLN A 97 2.28 14.53 15.13
CA GLN A 97 3.45 15.40 14.96
C GLN A 97 4.58 14.99 15.90
N GLU A 98 4.29 14.71 17.16
CA GLU A 98 5.26 14.23 18.14
C GLU A 98 5.89 12.90 17.72
N GLN A 99 5.08 11.97 17.23
CA GLN A 99 5.57 10.69 16.69
C GLN A 99 6.47 10.90 15.47
N GLN A 100 6.13 11.81 14.57
CA GLN A 100 6.95 12.11 13.41
C GLN A 100 8.31 12.70 13.80
N ILE A 101 8.34 13.59 14.80
CA ILE A 101 9.58 14.17 15.33
C ILE A 101 10.45 13.07 15.94
N ALA A 102 9.86 12.20 16.77
CA ALA A 102 10.57 11.08 17.38
C ALA A 102 11.16 10.12 16.32
N PHE A 103 10.39 9.81 15.27
CA PHE A 103 10.86 8.99 14.16
C PHE A 103 12.05 9.61 13.44
N ASN A 104 11.98 10.90 13.10
CA ASN A 104 13.06 11.61 12.42
C ASN A 104 14.35 11.65 13.28
N ALA A 105 14.21 11.82 14.59
CA ALA A 105 15.34 11.77 15.51
C ALA A 105 16.00 10.37 15.54
N ILE A 106 15.19 9.30 15.57
CA ILE A 106 15.69 7.92 15.51
C ILE A 106 16.43 7.66 14.20
N GLN A 107 15.86 8.09 13.07
CA GLN A 107 16.52 7.97 11.76
C GLN A 107 17.88 8.66 11.76
N THR A 108 17.96 9.88 12.28
CA THR A 108 19.21 10.64 12.36
C THR A 108 20.29 9.92 13.18
N ILE A 109 19.90 9.27 14.29
CA ILE A 109 20.81 8.48 15.12
C ILE A 109 21.30 7.24 14.35
N GLN A 110 20.42 6.59 13.59
CA GLN A 110 20.78 5.44 12.76
C GLN A 110 21.76 5.84 11.66
N ASP A 111 21.53 6.95 10.96
CA ASP A 111 22.41 7.46 9.92
C ASP A 111 23.82 7.75 10.45
N ARG A 112 23.92 8.40 11.61
CA ARG A 112 25.23 8.64 12.27
C ARG A 112 25.93 7.34 12.63
N LYS A 113 25.19 6.33 13.10
CA LYS A 113 25.79 5.02 13.43
C LYS A 113 26.34 4.35 12.16
N ILE A 114 25.61 4.42 11.05
CA ILE A 114 26.06 3.89 9.75
C ILE A 114 27.32 4.62 9.29
N GLU A 115 27.38 5.93 9.42
CA GLU A 115 28.56 6.72 9.06
C GLU A 115 29.80 6.30 9.86
N ILE A 116 29.68 6.18 11.18
CA ILE A 116 30.78 5.76 12.06
C ILE A 116 31.26 4.35 11.69
N LEU A 117 30.32 3.41 11.50
CA LEU A 117 30.67 2.04 11.13
C LEU A 117 31.36 1.97 9.76
N THR A 118 30.93 2.81 8.81
CA THR A 118 31.55 2.89 7.48
C THR A 118 33.00 3.35 7.58
N LYS A 119 33.26 4.42 8.33
CA LYS A 119 34.62 4.92 8.60
C LYS A 119 35.52 3.88 9.26
N ASN A 120 34.99 3.15 10.25
CA ASN A 120 35.74 2.09 10.92
C ASN A 120 36.12 0.95 9.95
N ILE A 121 35.19 0.54 9.08
CA ILE A 121 35.44 -0.47 8.06
C ILE A 121 36.54 -0.01 7.08
N GLU A 122 36.53 1.26 6.67
CA GLU A 122 37.56 1.83 5.79
C GLU A 122 38.94 1.84 6.45
N SER A 123 39.04 2.23 7.72
CA SER A 123 40.32 2.18 8.48
C SER A 123 40.86 0.76 8.57
N LEU A 124 40.01 -0.20 8.97
CA LEU A 124 40.42 -1.60 9.10
C LEU A 124 40.85 -2.20 7.76
N LYS A 125 40.18 -1.86 6.66
CA LYS A 125 40.59 -2.29 5.31
C LYS A 125 41.97 -1.73 4.93
N LYS A 126 42.25 -0.48 5.30
CA LYS A 126 43.55 0.15 5.04
C LYS A 126 44.66 -0.55 5.83
N GLU A 127 44.49 -0.72 7.13
CA GLU A 127 45.44 -1.43 8.00
C GLU A 127 45.71 -2.86 7.50
N LEU A 128 44.67 -3.58 7.07
CA LEU A 128 44.80 -4.93 6.53
C LEU A 128 45.57 -4.95 5.19
N SER A 129 45.46 -3.90 4.38
CA SER A 129 46.26 -3.75 3.15
C SER A 129 47.73 -3.48 3.45
N GLU A 130 48.03 -2.64 4.44
CA GLU A 130 49.40 -2.33 4.88
C GLU A 130 50.09 -3.56 5.47
N LEU A 131 49.39 -4.35 6.29
CA LEU A 131 49.94 -5.61 6.82
C LEU A 131 50.23 -6.62 5.70
N LYS A 132 49.36 -6.71 4.68
CA LYS A 132 49.58 -7.60 3.54
C LYS A 132 50.79 -7.22 2.70
N SER A 133 51.10 -5.93 2.56
CA SER A 133 52.28 -5.51 1.81
C SER A 133 53.58 -5.77 2.58
N LEU A 134 53.54 -5.75 3.92
CA LEU A 134 54.69 -6.09 4.77
C LEU A 134 55.02 -7.59 4.77
N ILE A 135 54.02 -8.46 4.61
CA ILE A 135 54.22 -9.92 4.55
C ILE A 135 54.73 -10.37 3.17
N ASN A 136 54.42 -9.62 2.11
CA ASN A 136 54.79 -9.97 0.72
C ASN A 136 56.12 -9.34 0.25
N ASN A 137 56.87 -8.67 1.14
CA ASN A 137 58.25 -8.22 0.94
C ASN A 137 59.21 -9.13 1.71
#